data_AF-H1XV23-F1
#
_entry.id   AF-H1XV23-F1
#
_cell.length_a   1.000
_cell.length_b   1.000
_cell.length_c   1.000
_cell.angle_alpha   90.00
_cell.angle_beta   90.00
_cell.angle_gamma   90.00
#
_symmetry.space_group_name_H-M   'P 1'
#
loop_
_entity.id
_entity.type
_entity.pdbx_description
1 polymer ?
#
loop_
_entity_poly.entity_id
_entity_poly.type
_entity_poly.pdbx_seq_one_letter_code
_entity_poly.pdbx_strand_id
1 'polypeptide(L)'
;MNEIDLYISVLLKFLTASLLLERVIEFFDKFLTLIGVASGKKNLLMRLADIPFSYDEQSQRTLKKVLLVQTAGIIIGTAICYFSGLGILKELKLVDSVHSRWFDILLSGIFISGGSEPIHQLINFLKGHKEQLAATNLKKMQEIGRLSSVNLQRPGQKIGITYQGGLYPDRPGHGLRKANPTYIVIHHSGTSTKASFEDVVNKEKQERKNARGAYRLDPSFHSVITYDGVIHNYCRWDSIGWHVAKGPRVSNANSLGLCFVGNFRNRSSGKNKPSEQQIEAGARLLALWRYLYDIEEKNVVRHSDVRRGKIICPGENFPMERLVARSTQLLKSWKQDDTILKDLEQFKKQRYIYV
;
A
#
# COMPACT_ATOMS: atom_id res chain seq x y z
N MET A 1 5.02 -8.92 -14.33
CA MET A 1 4.08 -10.05 -14.36
C MET A 1 3.27 -9.97 -13.08
N ASN A 2 1.94 -9.89 -13.14
CA ASN A 2 1.14 -9.73 -11.93
C ASN A 2 1.28 -11.00 -11.06
N GLU A 3 1.28 -10.92 -9.73
CA GLU A 3 1.48 -12.11 -8.87
C GLU A 3 0.52 -13.26 -9.22
N ILE A 4 -0.72 -12.93 -9.60
CA ILE A 4 -1.74 -13.89 -10.09
C ILE A 4 -1.32 -14.60 -11.38
N ASP A 5 -0.63 -13.93 -12.31
CA ASP A 5 -0.17 -14.55 -13.55
C ASP A 5 0.95 -15.56 -13.28
N LEU A 6 1.78 -15.29 -12.28
CA LEU A 6 2.79 -16.25 -11.80
C LEU A 6 2.11 -17.49 -11.20
N TYR A 7 1.10 -17.32 -10.34
CA TYR A 7 0.34 -18.43 -9.75
C TYR A 7 -0.39 -19.27 -10.81
N ILE A 8 -1.03 -18.64 -11.81
CA ILE A 8 -1.70 -19.35 -12.91
C ILE A 8 -0.69 -20.12 -13.77
N SER A 9 0.46 -19.51 -14.09
CA SER A 9 1.55 -20.17 -14.82
C SER A 9 2.07 -21.41 -14.09
N VAL A 10 2.23 -21.31 -12.76
CA VAL A 10 2.66 -22.43 -11.92
C VAL A 10 1.59 -23.53 -11.89
N LEU A 11 0.31 -23.19 -11.71
CA LEU A 11 -0.79 -24.15 -11.70
C LEU A 11 -0.98 -24.87 -13.06
N LEU A 12 -0.78 -24.18 -14.18
CA LEU A 12 -0.83 -24.80 -15.51
C LEU A 12 0.29 -25.83 -15.72
N LYS A 13 1.47 -25.62 -15.12
CA LYS A 13 2.56 -26.60 -15.13
C LYS A 13 2.26 -27.83 -14.24
N PHE A 14 1.44 -27.68 -13.20
CA PHE A 14 0.93 -28.82 -12.43
C PHE A 14 -0.10 -29.64 -13.19
N LEU A 15 -0.93 -28.97 -13.98
CA LEU A 15 -1.99 -29.63 -14.74
C LEU A 15 -1.44 -30.67 -15.74
N THR A 16 -0.33 -30.35 -16.41
CA THR A 16 0.33 -31.27 -17.35
C THR A 16 0.97 -32.47 -16.63
N ALA A 17 1.57 -32.26 -15.46
CA ALA A 17 2.11 -33.34 -14.64
C ALA A 17 1.00 -34.24 -14.06
N SER A 18 -0.12 -33.63 -13.65
CA SER A 18 -1.30 -34.33 -13.15
C SER A 18 -1.98 -35.17 -14.22
N LEU A 19 -2.13 -34.66 -15.45
CA LEU A 19 -2.68 -35.40 -16.59
C LEU A 19 -1.81 -36.61 -16.95
N LEU A 20 -0.48 -36.48 -16.81
CA LEU A 20 0.44 -37.60 -17.01
C LEU A 20 0.24 -38.69 -15.95
N LEU A 21 0.06 -38.30 -14.69
CA LEU A 21 -0.22 -39.22 -13.58
C LEU A 21 -1.57 -39.93 -13.75
N GLU A 22 -2.59 -39.21 -14.21
CA GLU A 22 -3.92 -39.75 -14.51
C GLU A 22 -3.85 -40.83 -15.61
N ARG A 23 -3.06 -40.60 -16.66
CA ARG A 23 -2.78 -41.59 -17.72
C ARG A 23 -2.01 -42.81 -17.23
N VAL A 24 -1.10 -42.63 -16.27
CA VAL A 24 -0.37 -43.74 -15.64
C VAL A 24 -1.30 -44.58 -14.77
N ILE A 25 -2.20 -43.95 -13.99
CA ILE A 25 -3.20 -44.67 -13.18
C ILE A 25 -4.19 -45.42 -14.07
N GLU A 26 -4.69 -44.81 -15.15
CA GLU A 26 -5.54 -45.49 -16.15
C GLU A 26 -4.84 -46.70 -16.79
N PHE A 27 -3.53 -46.60 -17.05
CA PHE A 27 -2.74 -47.69 -17.57
C PHE A 27 -2.64 -48.85 -16.56
N PHE A 28 -2.38 -48.55 -15.28
CA PHE A 28 -2.32 -49.58 -14.23
C PHE A 28 -3.68 -50.23 -13.96
N ASP A 29 -4.78 -49.49 -13.99
CA ASP A 29 -6.13 -50.05 -13.81
C ASP A 29 -6.51 -51.01 -14.95
N LYS A 30 -6.20 -50.63 -16.20
CA LYS A 30 -6.37 -51.51 -17.37
C LYS A 30 -5.45 -52.73 -17.31
N PHE A 31 -4.21 -52.55 -16.86
CA PHE A 31 -3.24 -53.64 -16.69
C PHE A 31 -3.68 -54.62 -15.60
N LEU A 32 -4.14 -54.13 -14.44
CA LEU A 32 -4.65 -54.94 -13.32
C LEU A 32 -5.95 -55.68 -13.67
N THR A 33 -6.80 -55.06 -14.48
CA THR A 33 -8.00 -55.71 -15.05
C THR A 33 -7.61 -56.81 -16.04
N LEU A 34 -6.59 -56.57 -16.89
CA LEU A 34 -6.09 -57.53 -17.87
C LEU A 34 -5.49 -58.78 -17.21
N ILE A 35 -4.77 -58.62 -16.09
CA ILE A 35 -4.19 -59.74 -15.33
C ILE A 35 -5.17 -60.37 -14.32
N GLY A 36 -6.46 -60.00 -14.37
CA GLY A 36 -7.53 -60.66 -13.63
C GLY A 36 -7.59 -60.33 -12.13
N VAL A 37 -6.88 -59.31 -11.67
CA VAL A 37 -6.81 -58.93 -10.24
C VAL A 37 -8.00 -58.05 -9.82
N ALA A 38 -8.66 -57.36 -10.76
CA ALA A 38 -9.83 -56.51 -10.49
C ALA A 38 -11.15 -57.16 -10.95
N SER A 39 -12.05 -57.46 -10.01
CA SER A 39 -13.34 -58.12 -10.25
C SER A 39 -14.42 -57.15 -10.78
N GLY A 40 -14.33 -56.75 -12.04
CA GLY A 40 -15.41 -56.01 -12.69
C GLY A 40 -16.53 -56.93 -13.18
N LYS A 41 -17.56 -57.25 -12.36
CA LYS A 41 -18.86 -57.77 -12.87
C LYS A 41 -20.04 -57.91 -11.90
N LYS A 42 -20.18 -57.06 -10.87
CA LYS A 42 -21.39 -57.10 -9.99
C LYS A 42 -22.64 -56.48 -10.64
N ASN A 43 -22.45 -55.44 -11.47
CA ASN A 43 -23.56 -54.70 -12.11
C ASN A 43 -24.18 -55.44 -13.32
N LEU A 44 -23.45 -56.38 -13.94
CA LEU A 44 -23.95 -57.16 -15.08
C LEU A 44 -24.87 -58.30 -14.63
N LEU A 45 -24.55 -58.95 -13.49
CA LEU A 45 -25.37 -60.00 -12.89
C LEU A 45 -26.72 -59.46 -12.37
N MET A 46 -26.76 -58.22 -11.90
CA MET A 46 -27.99 -57.61 -11.38
C MET A 46 -28.94 -57.12 -12.50
N ARG A 47 -28.43 -56.73 -13.68
CA ARG A 47 -29.26 -56.39 -14.85
C ARG A 47 -29.95 -57.61 -15.46
N LEU A 48 -29.40 -58.81 -15.29
CA LEU A 48 -30.01 -60.06 -15.75
C LEU A 48 -31.14 -60.56 -14.83
N ALA A 49 -31.27 -60.00 -13.63
CA ALA A 49 -32.23 -60.44 -12.60
C ALA A 49 -33.50 -59.56 -12.50
N ASP A 50 -33.64 -58.52 -13.34
CA ASP A 50 -34.84 -57.70 -13.52
C ASP A 50 -35.52 -57.18 -12.22
N ILE A 51 -34.73 -56.73 -11.26
CA ILE A 51 -35.22 -56.14 -10.00
C ILE A 51 -35.34 -54.61 -10.17
N PRO A 52 -36.52 -53.99 -9.95
CA PRO A 52 -36.70 -52.54 -10.12
C PRO A 52 -35.97 -51.75 -9.02
N PHE A 53 -35.29 -50.69 -9.44
CA PHE A 53 -34.24 -50.03 -8.67
C PHE A 53 -34.72 -48.71 -8.04
N SER A 54 -34.57 -48.57 -6.72
CA SER A 54 -34.80 -47.32 -5.97
C SER A 54 -33.57 -46.41 -6.08
N TYR A 55 -33.75 -45.21 -6.66
CA TYR A 55 -32.66 -44.30 -7.05
C TYR A 55 -32.02 -43.56 -5.85
N ASP A 56 -32.72 -43.42 -4.73
CA ASP A 56 -32.34 -42.48 -3.66
C ASP A 56 -31.34 -43.04 -2.64
N GLU A 57 -31.37 -44.34 -2.37
CA GLU A 57 -30.48 -44.98 -1.38
C GLU A 57 -29.05 -45.20 -1.91
N GLN A 58 -28.89 -45.37 -3.23
CA GLN A 58 -27.57 -45.57 -3.84
C GLN A 58 -26.82 -44.24 -3.97
N SER A 59 -27.49 -43.12 -4.28
CA SER A 59 -26.86 -41.80 -4.37
C SER A 59 -26.12 -41.41 -3.07
N GLN A 60 -26.79 -41.57 -1.93
CA GLN A 60 -26.22 -41.33 -0.59
C GLN A 60 -25.07 -42.29 -0.24
N ARG A 61 -25.19 -43.59 -0.60
CA ARG A 61 -24.10 -44.57 -0.40
C ARG A 61 -22.89 -44.32 -1.31
N THR A 62 -23.11 -43.79 -2.50
CA THR A 62 -22.04 -43.49 -3.48
C THR A 62 -21.29 -42.23 -3.08
N LEU A 63 -22.00 -41.18 -2.65
CA LEU A 63 -21.41 -39.97 -2.06
C LEU A 63 -20.58 -40.28 -0.80
N LYS A 64 -21.12 -41.08 0.13
CA LYS A 64 -20.37 -41.50 1.34
C LYS A 64 -19.11 -42.30 1.00
N LYS A 65 -19.17 -43.18 -0.01
CA LYS A 65 -18.00 -43.94 -0.49
C LYS A 65 -16.96 -43.05 -1.17
N VAL A 66 -17.39 -42.11 -2.00
CA VAL A 66 -16.49 -41.14 -2.66
C VAL A 66 -15.79 -40.27 -1.63
N LEU A 67 -16.51 -39.76 -0.64
CA LEU A 67 -15.94 -38.96 0.45
C LEU A 67 -14.94 -39.76 1.29
N LEU A 68 -15.24 -41.04 1.60
CA LEU A 68 -14.35 -41.94 2.33
C LEU A 68 -13.07 -42.24 1.55
N VAL A 69 -13.18 -42.52 0.26
CA VAL A 69 -12.02 -42.82 -0.61
C VAL A 69 -11.16 -41.58 -0.81
N GLN A 70 -11.75 -40.40 -0.99
CA GLN A 70 -11.01 -39.14 -1.11
C GLN A 70 -10.31 -38.76 0.20
N THR A 71 -10.99 -38.94 1.35
CA THR A 71 -10.38 -38.66 2.67
C THR A 71 -9.23 -39.63 2.95
N ALA A 72 -9.39 -40.92 2.64
CA ALA A 72 -8.33 -41.90 2.75
C ALA A 72 -7.15 -41.57 1.82
N GLY A 73 -7.44 -41.15 0.58
CA GLY A 73 -6.44 -40.70 -0.38
C GLY A 73 -5.63 -39.51 0.13
N ILE A 74 -6.28 -38.48 0.69
CA ILE A 74 -5.62 -37.29 1.24
C ILE A 74 -4.71 -37.67 2.42
N ILE A 75 -5.19 -38.54 3.32
CA ILE A 75 -4.41 -39.01 4.46
C ILE A 75 -3.17 -39.78 4.00
N ILE A 76 -3.34 -40.71 3.05
CA ILE A 76 -2.25 -41.52 2.49
C ILE A 76 -1.24 -40.64 1.72
N GLY A 77 -1.73 -39.75 0.85
CA GLY A 77 -0.90 -38.83 0.09
C GLY A 77 -0.11 -37.88 1.00
N THR A 78 -0.74 -37.37 2.06
CA THR A 78 -0.08 -36.52 3.06
C THR A 78 0.98 -37.30 3.85
N ALA A 79 0.69 -38.55 4.21
CA ALA A 79 1.65 -39.43 4.89
C ALA A 79 2.87 -39.73 3.99
N ILE A 80 2.65 -40.04 2.71
CA ILE A 80 3.73 -40.27 1.74
C ILE A 80 4.62 -39.02 1.61
N CYS A 81 4.03 -37.83 1.46
CA CYS A 81 4.77 -36.57 1.40
C CYS A 81 5.56 -36.30 2.69
N TYR A 82 4.97 -36.61 3.86
CA TYR A 82 5.62 -36.44 5.14
C TYR A 82 6.87 -37.33 5.29
N PHE A 83 6.76 -38.62 4.97
CA PHE A 83 7.86 -39.57 5.11
C PHE A 83 8.94 -39.42 4.02
N SER A 84 8.57 -39.03 2.81
CA SER A 84 9.53 -38.78 1.72
C SER A 84 10.20 -37.40 1.81
N GLY A 85 9.71 -36.51 2.66
CA GLY A 85 10.17 -35.12 2.73
C GLY A 85 9.82 -34.29 1.50
N LEU A 86 8.90 -34.77 0.65
CA LEU A 86 8.42 -34.10 -0.54
C LEU A 86 7.47 -32.95 -0.16
N GLY A 87 7.85 -31.74 -0.58
CA GLY A 87 7.05 -30.54 -0.46
C GLY A 87 7.07 -29.80 -1.80
N ILE A 88 5.92 -29.71 -2.44
CA ILE A 88 5.78 -29.14 -3.78
C ILE A 88 6.19 -27.67 -3.81
N LEU A 89 5.81 -26.88 -2.80
CA LEU A 89 6.18 -25.46 -2.71
C LEU A 89 7.67 -25.28 -2.45
N LYS A 90 8.27 -26.18 -1.66
CA LYS A 90 9.72 -26.23 -1.44
C LYS A 90 10.48 -26.57 -2.71
N GLU A 91 10.08 -27.61 -3.46
CA GLU A 91 10.75 -28.00 -4.71
C GLU A 91 10.63 -26.92 -5.79
N LEU A 92 9.55 -26.12 -5.76
CA LEU A 92 9.36 -24.96 -6.63
C LEU A 92 9.99 -23.66 -6.13
N LYS A 93 10.70 -23.67 -4.99
CA LYS A 93 11.33 -22.49 -4.37
C LYS A 93 10.34 -21.35 -4.09
N LEU A 94 9.07 -21.67 -3.81
CA LEU A 94 8.02 -20.69 -3.51
C LEU A 94 7.99 -20.30 -2.02
N VAL A 95 8.57 -21.12 -1.13
CA VAL A 95 8.62 -20.84 0.30
C VAL A 95 9.95 -21.33 0.92
N ASP A 96 10.63 -20.45 1.67
CA ASP A 96 11.94 -20.73 2.28
C ASP A 96 11.89 -21.00 3.80
N SER A 97 10.72 -20.97 4.45
CA SER A 97 10.63 -20.99 5.93
C SER A 97 10.03 -22.26 6.54
N VAL A 98 10.60 -22.68 7.67
CA VAL A 98 10.26 -23.88 8.46
C VAL A 98 8.79 -23.91 8.92
N HIS A 99 8.14 -22.74 9.10
CA HIS A 99 6.74 -22.65 9.54
C HIS A 99 5.72 -23.06 8.47
N SER A 100 6.14 -23.16 7.20
CA SER A 100 5.28 -23.60 6.09
C SER A 100 5.41 -25.11 5.80
N ARG A 101 6.28 -25.83 6.50
CA ARG A 101 6.64 -27.21 6.12
C ARG A 101 5.46 -28.17 6.21
N TRP A 102 4.64 -28.07 7.25
CA TRP A 102 3.47 -28.94 7.40
C TRP A 102 2.38 -28.61 6.36
N PHE A 103 2.20 -27.33 6.04
CA PHE A 103 1.23 -26.85 5.07
C PHE A 103 1.61 -27.28 3.66
N ASP A 104 2.90 -27.21 3.32
CA ASP A 104 3.43 -27.69 2.05
C ASP A 104 3.24 -29.21 1.88
N ILE A 105 3.50 -29.98 2.95
CA ILE A 105 3.29 -31.43 2.96
C ILE A 105 1.81 -31.79 2.80
N LEU A 106 0.91 -31.13 3.52
CA LEU A 106 -0.53 -31.34 3.42
C LEU A 106 -1.04 -31.00 2.02
N LEU A 107 -0.65 -29.84 1.49
CA LEU A 107 -1.05 -29.39 0.17
C LEU A 107 -0.52 -30.34 -0.92
N SER A 108 0.71 -30.81 -0.78
CA SER A 108 1.30 -31.81 -1.68
C SER A 108 0.55 -33.13 -1.62
N GLY A 109 0.16 -33.59 -0.43
CA GLY A 109 -0.66 -34.78 -0.25
C GLY A 109 -2.05 -34.66 -0.89
N ILE A 110 -2.69 -33.49 -0.77
CA ILE A 110 -3.96 -33.19 -1.44
C ILE A 110 -3.80 -33.21 -2.97
N PHE A 111 -2.71 -32.66 -3.51
CA PHE A 111 -2.49 -32.66 -4.96
C PHE A 111 -2.17 -34.04 -5.53
N ILE A 112 -1.40 -34.87 -4.83
CA ILE A 112 -1.09 -36.23 -5.27
C ILE A 112 -2.34 -37.14 -5.20
N SER A 113 -3.20 -36.93 -4.20
CA SER A 113 -4.37 -37.77 -3.94
C SER A 113 -5.65 -37.35 -4.66
N GLY A 114 -5.81 -36.06 -4.95
CA GLY A 114 -7.05 -35.49 -5.51
C GLY A 114 -7.13 -35.52 -7.04
N GLY A 115 -6.06 -35.87 -7.76
CA GLY A 115 -6.01 -35.80 -9.22
C GLY A 115 -6.01 -34.35 -9.76
N SER A 116 -6.35 -34.18 -11.04
CA SER A 116 -6.33 -32.88 -11.74
C SER A 116 -7.51 -31.96 -11.36
N GLU A 117 -8.58 -32.52 -10.79
CA GLU A 117 -9.84 -31.85 -10.49
C GLU A 117 -9.71 -30.65 -9.53
N PRO A 118 -8.99 -30.75 -8.38
CA PRO A 118 -8.84 -29.63 -7.46
C PRO A 118 -7.99 -28.48 -8.06
N ILE A 119 -7.04 -28.81 -8.94
CA ILE A 119 -6.24 -27.82 -9.68
C ILE A 119 -7.15 -27.06 -10.66
N HIS A 120 -8.00 -27.77 -11.39
CA HIS A 120 -8.97 -27.15 -12.31
C HIS A 120 -9.95 -26.21 -11.59
N GLN A 121 -10.48 -26.61 -10.43
CA GLN A 121 -11.36 -25.77 -9.63
C GLN A 121 -10.65 -24.53 -9.10
N LEU A 122 -9.39 -24.66 -8.65
CA LEU A 122 -8.58 -23.53 -8.18
C LEU A 122 -8.23 -22.56 -9.31
N ILE A 123 -7.88 -23.07 -10.51
CA ILE A 123 -7.63 -22.23 -11.69
C ILE A 123 -8.91 -21.47 -12.08
N ASN A 124 -10.06 -22.13 -12.10
CA ASN A 124 -11.34 -21.50 -12.42
C ASN A 124 -11.72 -20.44 -11.38
N PHE A 125 -11.49 -20.71 -10.09
CA PHE A 125 -11.69 -19.75 -9.01
C PHE A 125 -10.79 -18.52 -9.15
N LEU A 126 -9.49 -18.72 -9.38
CA LEU A 126 -8.52 -17.62 -9.56
C LEU A 126 -8.81 -16.80 -10.83
N LYS A 127 -9.24 -17.46 -11.91
CA LYS A 127 -9.63 -16.80 -13.16
C LYS A 127 -10.90 -15.97 -12.96
N GLY A 128 -11.92 -16.51 -12.29
CA GLY A 128 -13.12 -15.79 -11.92
C GLY A 128 -12.83 -14.59 -11.01
N HIS A 129 -11.91 -14.74 -10.05
CA HIS A 129 -11.49 -13.64 -9.19
C HIS A 129 -10.69 -12.56 -9.96
N LYS A 130 -9.83 -12.95 -10.91
CA LYS A 130 -9.13 -12.02 -11.81
C LYS A 130 -10.11 -11.26 -12.70
N GLU A 131 -11.13 -11.92 -13.24
CA GLU A 131 -12.18 -11.30 -14.07
C GLU A 131 -13.04 -10.34 -13.23
N GLN A 132 -13.39 -10.71 -11.99
CA GLN A 132 -14.07 -9.81 -11.06
C GLN A 132 -13.22 -8.60 -10.68
N LEU A 133 -11.93 -8.78 -10.41
CA LEU A 133 -10.99 -7.68 -10.13
C LEU A 133 -10.82 -6.78 -11.36
N ALA A 134 -10.71 -7.35 -12.55
CA ALA A 134 -10.65 -6.60 -13.81
C ALA A 134 -11.93 -5.81 -14.06
N ALA A 135 -13.11 -6.42 -13.86
CA ALA A 135 -14.40 -5.73 -13.98
C ALA A 135 -14.58 -4.63 -12.91
N THR A 136 -14.14 -4.87 -11.68
CA THR A 136 -14.16 -3.88 -10.60
C THR A 136 -13.23 -2.71 -10.90
N ASN A 137 -12.02 -3.00 -11.39
CA ASN A 137 -11.06 -1.98 -11.81
C ASN A 137 -11.57 -1.21 -13.04
N LEU A 138 -12.21 -1.87 -14.01
CA LEU A 138 -12.79 -1.22 -15.18
C LEU A 138 -13.94 -0.29 -14.77
N LYS A 139 -14.83 -0.74 -13.85
CA LYS A 139 -15.89 0.12 -13.28
C LYS A 139 -15.30 1.31 -12.54
N LYS A 140 -14.27 1.09 -11.73
CA LYS A 140 -13.55 2.16 -11.01
C LYS A 140 -12.87 3.13 -11.98
N MET A 141 -12.28 2.65 -13.07
CA MET A 141 -11.67 3.46 -14.12
C MET A 141 -12.72 4.22 -14.94
N GLN A 142 -13.89 3.63 -15.20
CA GLN A 142 -15.02 4.28 -15.86
C GLN A 142 -15.66 5.34 -14.94
N GLU A 143 -15.75 5.08 -13.64
CA GLU A 143 -16.21 6.03 -12.64
C GLU A 143 -15.21 7.20 -12.48
N ILE A 144 -13.90 6.90 -12.44
CA ILE A 144 -12.83 7.92 -12.49
C ILE A 144 -12.87 8.70 -13.81
N GLY A 145 -13.09 8.03 -14.95
CA GLY A 145 -13.21 8.67 -16.26
C GLY A 145 -14.43 9.58 -16.34
N ARG A 146 -15.57 9.17 -15.77
CA ARG A 146 -16.81 9.93 -15.70
C ARG A 146 -16.71 11.12 -14.72
N LEU A 147 -15.96 10.95 -13.63
CA LEU A 147 -15.57 12.04 -12.71
C LEU A 147 -14.54 12.99 -13.34
N SER A 148 -13.73 12.53 -14.30
CA SER A 148 -12.75 13.33 -15.02
C SER A 148 -13.36 14.09 -16.20
N SER A 149 -14.48 13.63 -16.77
CA SER A 149 -15.22 14.32 -17.83
C SER A 149 -16.08 15.48 -17.33
N VAL A 150 -16.30 15.59 -16.02
CA VAL A 150 -16.72 16.85 -15.43
C VAL A 150 -15.43 17.59 -15.10
N ASN A 151 -15.14 18.66 -15.84
CA ASN A 151 -14.04 19.59 -15.53
C ASN A 151 -14.36 20.38 -14.25
N LEU A 152 -14.57 19.68 -13.14
CA LEU A 152 -14.56 20.25 -11.80
C LEU A 152 -13.11 20.58 -11.51
N GLN A 153 -12.71 21.77 -11.94
CA GLN A 153 -11.43 22.36 -11.57
C GLN A 153 -11.26 22.20 -10.06
N ARG A 154 -10.32 21.34 -9.66
CA ARG A 154 -10.08 21.09 -8.24
C ARG A 154 -9.39 22.32 -7.68
N PRO A 155 -9.84 22.87 -6.53
CA PRO A 155 -9.18 24.02 -5.96
C PRO A 155 -7.68 23.77 -5.80
N GLY A 156 -6.87 24.72 -6.28
CA GLY A 156 -5.40 24.68 -6.25
C GLY A 156 -4.74 24.04 -7.48
N GLN A 157 -5.52 23.57 -8.44
CA GLN A 157 -5.00 23.00 -9.69
C GLN A 157 -4.15 24.02 -10.48
N LYS A 158 -4.48 25.31 -10.45
CA LYS A 158 -3.73 26.35 -11.19
C LYS A 158 -2.36 26.62 -10.59
N ILE A 159 -2.21 26.42 -9.28
CA ILE A 159 -0.92 26.56 -8.58
C ILE A 159 -0.19 25.22 -8.40
N GLY A 160 -0.74 24.12 -8.93
CA GLY A 160 -0.16 22.79 -8.84
C GLY A 160 -0.12 22.22 -7.42
N ILE A 161 -1.04 22.64 -6.54
CA ILE A 161 -1.16 22.12 -5.17
C ILE A 161 -2.56 21.59 -4.97
N THR A 162 -2.68 20.33 -4.57
CA THR A 162 -3.95 19.76 -4.13
C THR A 162 -3.86 19.37 -2.66
N TYR A 163 -4.96 19.51 -1.93
CA TYR A 163 -5.01 19.29 -0.50
C TYR A 163 -6.25 18.51 -0.09
N GLN A 164 -6.07 17.51 0.78
CA GLN A 164 -7.11 16.56 1.18
C GLN A 164 -7.11 16.25 2.69
N GLY A 165 -6.40 17.03 3.52
CA GLY A 165 -6.42 16.87 4.98
C GLY A 165 -5.29 16.04 5.60
N GLY A 166 -4.10 16.02 4.98
CA GLY A 166 -2.94 15.33 5.55
C GLY A 166 -3.04 13.81 5.46
N LEU A 167 -2.14 13.12 6.17
CA LEU A 167 -2.10 11.64 6.22
C LEU A 167 -3.26 11.07 7.03
N TYR A 168 -3.75 11.82 8.02
CA TYR A 168 -4.82 11.42 8.94
C TYR A 168 -5.95 12.46 8.97
N PRO A 169 -6.77 12.59 7.91
CA PRO A 169 -7.79 13.65 7.82
C PRO A 169 -8.89 13.56 8.89
N ASP A 170 -9.20 12.35 9.37
CA ASP A 170 -10.27 12.12 10.34
C ASP A 170 -9.88 12.50 11.77
N ARG A 171 -8.62 12.90 12.00
CA ARG A 171 -8.10 13.21 13.34
C ARG A 171 -7.31 14.52 13.27
N PRO A 172 -7.70 15.57 14.02
CA PRO A 172 -6.80 16.70 14.21
C PRO A 172 -5.56 16.21 14.96
N GLY A 173 -4.35 16.66 14.61
CA GLY A 173 -3.10 16.24 15.28
C GLY A 173 -3.10 16.59 16.78
N HIS A 174 -2.45 17.69 17.19
CA HIS A 174 -2.51 18.15 18.59
C HIS A 174 -3.70 19.07 18.86
N GLY A 175 -4.87 18.69 18.36
CA GLY A 175 -6.08 19.49 18.41
C GLY A 175 -6.14 20.56 17.31
N LEU A 176 -7.30 21.20 17.22
CA LEU A 176 -7.55 22.27 16.26
C LEU A 176 -6.87 23.57 16.70
N ARG A 177 -6.47 24.36 15.71
CA ARG A 177 -5.93 25.71 15.92
C ARG A 177 -7.07 26.63 16.36
N LYS A 178 -6.75 27.59 17.23
CA LYS A 178 -7.70 28.61 17.73
C LYS A 178 -7.58 29.97 17.03
N ALA A 179 -6.55 30.14 16.21
CA ALA A 179 -6.25 31.37 15.49
C ALA A 179 -5.38 31.05 14.26
N ASN A 180 -5.32 31.97 13.30
CA ASN A 180 -4.51 31.81 12.09
C ASN A 180 -3.02 31.67 12.46
N PRO A 181 -2.25 30.82 11.75
CA PRO A 181 -0.81 30.78 11.92
C PRO A 181 -0.21 32.12 11.51
N THR A 182 0.77 32.59 12.28
CA THR A 182 1.50 33.83 11.98
C THR A 182 2.94 33.58 11.55
N TYR A 183 3.40 32.32 11.63
CA TYR A 183 4.76 31.89 11.26
C TYR A 183 4.76 30.63 10.41
N ILE A 184 5.79 30.49 9.57
CA ILE A 184 6.13 29.23 8.90
C ILE A 184 7.53 28.85 9.37
N VAL A 185 7.68 27.66 9.94
CA VAL A 185 8.97 27.13 10.41
C VAL A 185 9.48 26.10 9.41
N ILE A 186 10.66 26.35 8.87
CA ILE A 186 11.33 25.46 7.92
C ILE A 186 12.17 24.43 8.67
N HIS A 187 11.96 23.16 8.32
CA HIS A 187 12.63 22.00 8.89
C HIS A 187 13.32 21.17 7.82
N HIS A 188 14.24 20.34 8.30
CA HIS A 188 14.73 19.19 7.56
C HIS A 188 14.33 17.90 8.30
N SER A 189 14.28 16.77 7.60
CA SER A 189 13.97 15.49 8.24
C SER A 189 15.17 14.90 9.01
N GLY A 190 16.37 15.42 8.75
CA GLY A 190 17.61 14.84 9.27
C GLY A 190 17.85 13.41 8.75
N THR A 191 17.31 13.07 7.58
CA THR A 191 17.50 11.77 6.91
C THR A 191 18.44 11.92 5.71
N SER A 192 18.72 10.80 5.03
CA SER A 192 19.26 10.85 3.66
C SER A 192 18.36 11.67 2.75
N THR A 193 18.94 12.38 1.77
CA THR A 193 18.17 13.08 0.73
C THR A 193 17.35 12.12 -0.12
N LYS A 194 17.75 10.85 -0.23
CA LYS A 194 16.99 9.82 -0.97
C LYS A 194 15.87 9.16 -0.16
N ALA A 195 15.66 9.56 1.10
CA ALA A 195 14.61 8.96 1.92
C ALA A 195 13.22 9.24 1.31
N SER A 196 12.34 8.26 1.41
CA SER A 196 10.94 8.42 1.04
C SER A 196 10.17 9.18 2.13
N PHE A 197 8.95 9.62 1.82
CA PHE A 197 8.04 10.14 2.83
C PHE A 197 7.75 9.10 3.93
N GLU A 198 7.61 7.82 3.57
CA GLU A 198 7.36 6.73 4.53
C GLU A 198 8.55 6.53 5.48
N ASP A 199 9.79 6.72 5.01
CA ASP A 199 10.98 6.69 5.87
C ASP A 199 10.94 7.80 6.93
N VAL A 200 10.49 9.00 6.56
CA VAL A 200 10.31 10.10 7.51
C VAL A 200 9.24 9.76 8.54
N VAL A 201 8.09 9.26 8.10
CA VAL A 201 6.99 8.83 8.98
C VAL A 201 7.48 7.73 9.93
N ASN A 202 8.20 6.73 9.43
CA ASN A 202 8.74 5.63 10.24
C ASN A 202 9.78 6.10 11.25
N LYS A 203 10.66 7.03 10.87
CA LYS A 203 11.60 7.64 11.80
C LYS A 203 10.87 8.37 12.94
N GLU A 204 9.88 9.19 12.62
CA GLU A 204 9.10 9.87 13.67
C GLU A 204 8.36 8.90 14.59
N LYS A 205 7.78 7.84 14.01
CA LYS A 205 7.16 6.74 14.75
C LYS A 205 8.10 6.10 15.76
N GLN A 206 9.37 5.94 15.40
CA GLN A 206 10.40 5.37 16.27
C GLN A 206 10.84 6.36 17.36
N GLU A 207 11.10 7.61 17.00
CA GLU A 207 11.63 8.63 17.91
C GLU A 207 10.60 9.12 18.95
N ARG A 208 9.30 9.03 18.65
CA ARG A 208 8.22 9.59 19.48
C ARG A 208 7.36 8.54 20.17
N LYS A 209 7.89 7.32 20.36
CA LYS A 209 7.24 6.33 21.22
C LYS A 209 7.17 6.87 22.65
N ASN A 210 6.01 6.78 23.27
CA ASN A 210 5.87 7.08 24.69
C ASN A 210 6.55 5.99 25.56
N ALA A 211 6.58 6.18 26.88
CA ALA A 211 7.17 5.21 27.81
C ALA A 211 6.54 3.80 27.76
N ARG A 212 5.37 3.65 27.14
CA ARG A 212 4.67 2.38 26.90
C ARG A 212 4.89 1.83 25.48
N GLY A 213 5.81 2.41 24.72
CA GLY A 213 6.13 1.99 23.35
C GLY A 213 5.12 2.44 22.28
N ALA A 214 4.04 3.13 22.66
CA ALA A 214 3.01 3.57 21.72
C ALA A 214 3.41 4.91 21.08
N TYR A 215 3.37 4.95 19.75
CA TYR A 215 3.47 6.20 19.01
C TYR A 215 2.22 7.04 19.23
N ARG A 216 2.38 8.30 19.66
CA ARG A 216 1.29 9.27 19.52
C ARG A 216 1.17 9.59 18.03
N LEU A 217 0.05 9.23 17.43
CA LEU A 217 -0.27 9.28 15.99
C LEU A 217 -0.17 10.68 15.34
N ASP A 218 0.33 11.69 16.04
CA ASP A 218 0.23 13.08 15.64
C ASP A 218 1.49 13.48 14.85
N PRO A 219 1.34 13.83 13.55
CA PRO A 219 2.44 14.26 12.72
C PRO A 219 3.14 15.51 13.26
N SER A 220 4.48 15.57 13.19
CA SER A 220 5.19 16.79 13.62
C SER A 220 4.94 17.94 12.65
N PHE A 221 5.02 17.66 11.35
CA PHE A 221 5.00 18.68 10.29
C PHE A 221 3.65 18.74 9.59
N HIS A 222 3.30 19.92 9.07
CA HIS A 222 2.08 20.10 8.30
C HIS A 222 2.25 19.56 6.88
N SER A 223 3.42 19.78 6.28
CA SER A 223 3.78 19.18 4.99
C SER A 223 5.26 18.77 4.97
N VAL A 224 5.56 17.75 4.16
CA VAL A 224 6.91 17.21 3.92
C VAL A 224 7.16 17.21 2.42
N ILE A 225 8.36 17.61 1.98
CA ILE A 225 8.75 17.66 0.56
C ILE A 225 9.93 16.72 0.31
N THR A 226 9.68 15.68 -0.48
CA THR A 226 10.69 14.70 -0.92
C THR A 226 11.61 15.28 -1.97
N TYR A 227 12.75 14.61 -2.23
CA TYR A 227 13.80 15.11 -3.12
C TYR A 227 13.34 15.38 -4.56
N ASP A 228 12.33 14.68 -5.03
CA ASP A 228 11.71 14.87 -6.34
C ASP A 228 10.71 16.05 -6.38
N GLY A 229 10.50 16.75 -5.27
CA GLY A 229 9.60 17.90 -5.18
C GLY A 229 8.14 17.53 -4.94
N VAL A 230 7.83 16.27 -4.62
CA VAL A 230 6.46 15.87 -4.25
C VAL A 230 6.13 16.42 -2.86
N ILE A 231 4.96 17.08 -2.76
CA ILE A 231 4.44 17.61 -1.49
C ILE A 231 3.55 16.55 -0.86
N HIS A 232 3.97 16.05 0.29
CA HIS A 232 3.18 15.18 1.14
C HIS A 232 2.54 16.00 2.26
N ASN A 233 1.22 16.11 2.25
CA ASN A 233 0.48 16.70 3.37
C ASN A 233 0.46 15.69 4.51
N TYR A 234 0.93 16.10 5.68
CA TYR A 234 1.15 15.19 6.79
C TYR A 234 0.19 15.48 7.95
N CYS A 235 0.32 16.63 8.61
CA CYS A 235 -0.70 17.14 9.54
C CYS A 235 -1.77 17.97 8.80
N ARG A 236 -2.99 18.04 9.36
CA ARG A 236 -4.00 18.98 8.87
C ARG A 236 -3.59 20.42 9.14
N TRP A 237 -3.90 21.34 8.23
CA TRP A 237 -3.48 22.75 8.31
C TRP A 237 -4.33 23.56 9.28
N ASP A 238 -5.53 23.08 9.62
CA ASP A 238 -6.37 23.58 10.72
C ASP A 238 -6.03 22.97 12.09
N SER A 239 -5.02 22.10 12.17
CA SER A 239 -4.59 21.45 13.40
C SER A 239 -3.17 21.85 13.81
N ILE A 240 -2.79 21.54 15.05
CA ILE A 240 -1.47 21.86 15.59
C ILE A 240 -0.51 20.70 15.33
N GLY A 241 0.57 20.96 14.59
CA GLY A 241 1.71 20.02 14.44
C GLY A 241 2.78 20.20 15.52
N TRP A 242 3.41 19.13 15.99
CA TRP A 242 4.42 19.18 17.07
C TRP A 242 5.85 19.20 16.56
N HIS A 243 6.19 20.27 15.83
CA HIS A 243 7.49 20.42 15.17
C HIS A 243 8.47 21.36 15.87
N VAL A 244 8.03 22.16 16.83
CA VAL A 244 8.88 23.16 17.50
C VAL A 244 8.63 23.23 19.00
N ALA A 245 9.69 23.37 19.78
CA ALA A 245 9.58 23.71 21.19
C ALA A 245 9.24 25.20 21.33
N LYS A 246 8.39 25.58 22.30
CA LYS A 246 7.99 26.99 22.51
C LYS A 246 9.23 27.89 22.64
N GLY A 247 9.38 28.82 21.70
CA GLY A 247 10.31 29.94 21.75
C GLY A 247 9.62 31.23 22.22
N PRO A 248 10.34 32.37 22.25
CA PRO A 248 9.80 33.64 22.71
C PRO A 248 8.62 34.16 21.87
N ARG A 249 8.64 33.93 20.55
CA ARG A 249 7.61 34.40 19.60
C ARG A 249 6.94 33.29 18.80
N VAL A 250 7.61 32.15 18.62
CA VAL A 250 7.17 31.05 17.75
C VAL A 250 6.92 29.80 18.59
N SER A 251 5.81 29.12 18.32
CA SER A 251 5.35 27.92 19.00
C SER A 251 4.51 27.07 18.04
N ASN A 252 4.27 25.80 18.37
CA ASN A 252 3.41 24.93 17.55
C ASN A 252 2.03 25.55 17.26
N ALA A 253 1.44 26.25 18.24
CA ALA A 253 0.10 26.79 18.13
C ALA A 253 -0.03 27.95 17.11
N ASN A 254 1.04 28.73 16.91
CA ASN A 254 1.02 29.90 16.00
C ASN A 254 1.87 29.72 14.74
N SER A 255 2.35 28.50 14.46
CA SER A 255 3.13 28.22 13.26
C SER A 255 2.62 27.05 12.44
N LEU A 256 2.97 27.04 11.16
CA LEU A 256 2.98 25.87 10.30
C LEU A 256 4.42 25.33 10.18
N GLY A 257 4.55 24.03 9.97
CA GLY A 257 5.83 23.34 9.89
C GLY A 257 5.98 22.72 8.51
N LEU A 258 6.99 23.18 7.76
CA LEU A 258 7.34 22.62 6.46
C LEU A 258 8.68 21.88 6.55
N CYS A 259 8.68 20.57 6.29
CA CYS A 259 9.89 19.76 6.34
C CYS A 259 10.38 19.42 4.93
N PHE A 260 11.68 19.53 4.70
CA PHE A 260 12.35 19.09 3.49
C PHE A 260 13.14 17.81 3.79
N VAL A 261 12.97 16.78 2.96
CA VAL A 261 13.69 15.53 3.15
C VAL A 261 15.18 15.71 2.89
N GLY A 262 15.99 15.46 3.91
CA GLY A 262 17.45 15.58 3.89
C GLY A 262 18.01 16.03 5.23
N ASN A 263 19.35 16.06 5.33
CA ASN A 263 20.06 16.56 6.51
C ASN A 263 20.67 17.95 6.27
N PHE A 264 21.09 18.28 5.04
CA PHE A 264 21.58 19.63 4.67
C PHE A 264 22.65 20.25 5.60
N ARG A 265 23.32 19.41 6.38
CA ARG A 265 24.44 19.78 7.25
C ARG A 265 25.77 19.67 6.52
N ASN A 266 26.80 20.26 7.12
CA ASN A 266 28.20 20.26 6.67
C ASN A 266 28.42 21.11 5.42
N ARG A 267 28.72 22.40 5.62
CA ARG A 267 29.02 23.36 4.53
C ARG A 267 30.15 22.93 3.61
N SER A 268 31.14 22.22 4.15
CA SER A 268 32.39 21.89 3.46
C SER A 268 32.23 20.93 2.28
N SER A 269 31.15 20.14 2.21
CA SER A 269 30.99 19.14 1.14
C SER A 269 30.25 19.65 -0.10
N GLY A 270 29.50 20.76 -0.01
CA GLY A 270 28.66 21.31 -1.08
C GLY A 270 27.51 20.40 -1.59
N LYS A 271 27.56 19.10 -1.26
CA LYS A 271 26.74 18.00 -1.81
C LYS A 271 25.44 17.76 -1.04
N ASN A 272 25.31 18.28 0.18
CA ASN A 272 24.11 18.16 1.01
C ASN A 272 23.26 19.44 0.93
N LYS A 273 22.52 19.60 -0.16
CA LYS A 273 21.56 20.70 -0.40
C LYS A 273 20.21 20.11 -0.83
N PRO A 274 19.10 20.84 -0.60
CA PRO A 274 17.82 20.46 -1.20
C PRO A 274 17.92 20.53 -2.72
N SER A 275 17.14 19.69 -3.41
CA SER A 275 17.04 19.73 -4.87
C SER A 275 16.31 21.00 -5.35
N GLU A 276 16.44 21.28 -6.64
CA GLU A 276 15.69 22.36 -7.28
C GLU A 276 14.18 22.12 -7.22
N GLN A 277 13.76 20.88 -7.41
CA GLN A 277 12.36 20.47 -7.34
C GLN A 277 11.80 20.68 -5.92
N GLN A 278 12.59 20.37 -4.89
CA GLN A 278 12.25 20.65 -3.50
C GLN A 278 12.04 22.15 -3.29
N ILE A 279 12.99 22.98 -3.72
CA ILE A 279 12.91 24.44 -3.53
C ILE A 279 11.70 25.03 -4.25
N GLU A 280 11.43 24.63 -5.49
CA GLU A 280 10.28 25.13 -6.25
C GLU A 280 8.95 24.71 -5.61
N ALA A 281 8.80 23.43 -5.24
CA ALA A 281 7.61 22.94 -4.57
C ALA A 281 7.39 23.62 -3.21
N GLY A 282 8.47 23.79 -2.44
CA GLY A 282 8.47 24.51 -1.18
C GLY A 282 8.08 25.97 -1.34
N ALA A 283 8.61 26.64 -2.36
CA ALA A 283 8.29 28.04 -2.63
C ALA A 283 6.81 28.22 -3.01
N ARG A 284 6.24 27.32 -3.82
CA ARG A 284 4.80 27.31 -4.13
C ARG A 284 3.96 27.13 -2.86
N LEU A 285 4.31 26.16 -2.01
CA LEU A 285 3.56 25.93 -0.78
C LEU A 285 3.68 27.10 0.22
N LEU A 286 4.87 27.71 0.33
CA LEU A 286 5.06 28.94 1.11
C LEU A 286 4.21 30.08 0.58
N ALA A 287 4.21 30.31 -0.73
CA ALA A 287 3.39 31.35 -1.35
C ALA A 287 1.90 31.14 -1.03
N LEU A 288 1.43 29.88 -1.09
CA LEU A 288 0.06 29.52 -0.74
C LEU A 288 -0.25 29.80 0.72
N TRP A 289 0.54 29.29 1.68
CA TRP A 289 0.30 29.55 3.11
C TRP A 289 0.39 31.04 3.46
N ARG A 290 1.32 31.77 2.85
CA ARG A 290 1.43 33.22 3.04
C ARG A 290 0.20 33.95 2.50
N TYR A 291 -0.36 33.51 1.38
CA TYR A 291 -1.60 34.06 0.84
C TYR A 291 -2.81 33.75 1.72
N LEU A 292 -2.93 32.49 2.18
CA LEU A 292 -4.08 32.03 2.96
C LEU A 292 -4.16 32.74 4.32
N TYR A 293 -3.02 32.89 5.00
CA TYR A 293 -2.97 33.33 6.40
C TYR A 293 -2.31 34.71 6.60
N ASP A 294 -2.04 35.44 5.52
CA ASP A 294 -1.37 36.74 5.51
C ASP A 294 -0.02 36.76 6.25
N ILE A 295 0.80 35.72 6.01
CA ILE A 295 2.10 35.58 6.68
C ILE A 295 3.17 36.40 5.95
N GLU A 296 3.72 37.38 6.66
CA GLU A 296 4.82 38.22 6.17
C GLU A 296 6.11 37.41 5.91
N GLU A 297 6.94 37.92 4.99
CA GLU A 297 8.19 37.26 4.58
C GLU A 297 9.13 36.98 5.76
N LYS A 298 9.30 37.96 6.66
CA LYS A 298 10.15 37.86 7.86
C LYS A 298 9.68 36.80 8.88
N ASN A 299 8.45 36.31 8.74
CA ASN A 299 7.88 35.27 9.62
C ASN A 299 8.07 33.86 9.04
N VAL A 300 8.77 33.72 7.92
CA VAL A 300 9.32 32.44 7.45
C VAL A 300 10.70 32.24 8.07
N VAL A 301 10.77 31.39 9.09
CA VAL A 301 11.95 31.25 9.95
C VAL A 301 12.54 29.84 9.89
N ARG A 302 13.84 29.72 10.18
CA ARG A 302 14.46 28.41 10.41
C ARG A 302 14.03 27.89 11.78
N HIS A 303 13.97 26.57 11.94
CA HIS A 303 13.81 25.99 13.28
C HIS A 303 14.92 26.44 14.25
N SER A 304 16.16 26.58 13.78
CA SER A 304 17.30 27.09 14.54
C SER A 304 17.07 28.49 15.14
N ASP A 305 16.24 29.31 14.48
CA ASP A 305 16.02 30.70 14.86
C ASP A 305 14.95 30.85 15.96
N VAL A 306 14.13 29.80 16.17
CA VAL A 306 13.06 29.81 17.17
C VAL A 306 13.60 29.72 18.59
N ARG A 307 14.64 28.90 18.81
CA ARG A 307 15.34 28.79 20.10
C ARG A 307 16.84 28.77 19.87
N ARG A 308 17.47 29.94 20.03
CA ARG A 308 18.91 30.15 19.81
C ARG A 308 19.76 29.06 20.46
N GLY A 309 20.71 28.51 19.70
CA GLY A 309 21.83 27.71 20.21
C GLY A 309 21.57 26.22 20.51
N LYS A 310 20.40 25.65 20.18
CA LYS A 310 20.11 24.23 20.50
C LYS A 310 19.81 23.32 19.31
N ILE A 311 19.56 23.85 18.11
CA ILE A 311 19.10 23.05 16.96
C ILE A 311 19.74 23.57 15.66
N ILE A 312 20.39 22.67 14.91
CA ILE A 312 20.97 22.92 13.58
C ILE A 312 19.99 22.38 12.53
N CYS A 313 18.83 23.02 12.41
CA CYS A 313 17.75 22.67 11.48
C CYS A 313 17.24 23.98 10.85
N PRO A 314 17.08 24.08 9.52
CA PRO A 314 17.11 23.00 8.52
C PRO A 314 18.50 22.59 8.02
N GLY A 315 19.59 23.04 8.66
CA GLY A 315 20.97 22.76 8.24
C GLY A 315 21.62 23.99 7.60
N GLU A 316 22.95 24.06 7.67
CA GLU A 316 23.71 25.25 7.28
C GLU A 316 23.76 25.49 5.77
N ASN A 317 23.45 24.44 4.97
CA ASN A 317 23.39 24.48 3.51
C ASN A 317 21.99 24.75 2.97
N PHE A 318 20.97 24.86 3.83
CA PHE A 318 19.62 25.12 3.37
C PHE A 318 19.49 26.56 2.86
N PRO A 319 19.06 26.78 1.59
CA PRO A 319 19.06 28.08 0.95
C PRO A 319 17.79 28.88 1.30
N MET A 320 17.67 29.31 2.56
CA MET A 320 16.48 30.04 3.06
C MET A 320 16.13 31.26 2.22
N GLU A 321 17.10 32.12 1.94
CA GLU A 321 16.88 33.36 1.17
C GLU A 321 16.30 33.07 -0.21
N ARG A 322 16.84 32.05 -0.88
CA ARG A 322 16.37 31.62 -2.20
C ARG A 322 14.93 31.10 -2.15
N LEU A 323 14.61 30.24 -1.18
CA LEU A 323 13.27 29.70 -0.98
C LEU A 323 12.26 30.83 -0.76
N VAL A 324 12.60 31.76 0.13
CA VAL A 324 11.74 32.89 0.50
C VAL A 324 11.55 33.85 -0.68
N ALA A 325 12.63 34.26 -1.34
CA ALA A 325 12.58 35.13 -2.51
C ALA A 325 11.72 34.53 -3.63
N ARG A 326 11.88 33.21 -3.91
CA ARG A 326 11.06 32.52 -4.90
C ARG A 326 9.59 32.50 -4.51
N SER A 327 9.26 32.27 -3.24
CA SER A 327 7.87 32.34 -2.76
C SER A 327 7.26 33.74 -2.94
N THR A 328 8.05 34.80 -2.72
CA THR A 328 7.61 36.19 -2.92
C THR A 328 7.37 36.49 -4.41
N GLN A 329 8.22 35.99 -5.30
CA GLN A 329 8.02 36.11 -6.75
C GLN A 329 6.73 35.42 -7.20
N LEU A 330 6.50 34.18 -6.75
CA LEU A 330 5.28 33.42 -7.05
C LEU A 330 4.04 34.14 -6.56
N LEU A 331 4.04 34.59 -5.29
CA LEU A 331 2.91 35.33 -4.72
C LEU A 331 2.58 36.61 -5.49
N LYS A 332 3.60 37.35 -5.95
CA LYS A 332 3.40 38.54 -6.82
C LYS A 332 2.75 38.16 -8.14
N SER A 333 3.23 37.10 -8.80
CA SER A 333 2.64 36.62 -10.06
C SER A 333 1.19 36.17 -9.90
N TRP A 334 0.87 35.46 -8.82
CA TRP A 334 -0.48 34.98 -8.54
C TRP A 334 -1.46 36.13 -8.29
N LYS A 335 -1.02 37.21 -7.63
CA LYS A 335 -1.83 38.41 -7.42
C LYS A 335 -2.13 39.20 -8.69
N GLN A 336 -1.42 38.92 -9.79
CA GLN A 336 -1.62 39.56 -11.09
C GLN A 336 -2.45 38.70 -12.05
N ASP A 337 -2.83 37.48 -11.66
CA ASP A 337 -3.60 36.54 -12.47
C ASP A 337 -4.96 36.26 -11.82
N ASP A 338 -6.03 36.82 -12.40
CA ASP A 338 -7.40 36.67 -11.91
C ASP A 338 -7.87 35.20 -11.88
N THR A 339 -7.34 34.36 -12.75
CA THR A 339 -7.72 32.94 -12.79
C THR A 339 -7.11 32.19 -11.61
N ILE A 340 -5.87 32.52 -11.25
CA ILE A 340 -5.20 31.99 -10.07
C ILE A 340 -5.87 32.54 -8.81
N LEU A 341 -6.20 33.83 -8.75
CA LEU A 341 -6.90 34.41 -7.61
C LEU A 341 -8.23 33.71 -7.33
N LYS A 342 -9.04 33.46 -8.37
CA LYS A 342 -10.28 32.69 -8.23
C LYS A 342 -10.03 31.27 -7.72
N ASP A 343 -8.99 30.59 -8.20
CA ASP A 343 -8.59 29.26 -7.73
C ASP A 343 -8.17 29.27 -6.24
N LEU A 344 -7.45 30.30 -5.81
CA LEU A 344 -7.04 30.48 -4.42
C LEU A 344 -8.23 30.78 -3.49
N GLU A 345 -9.19 31.59 -3.93
CA GLU A 345 -10.43 31.85 -3.19
C GLU A 345 -11.31 30.61 -3.07
N GLN A 346 -11.28 29.71 -4.06
CA GLN A 346 -11.88 28.38 -3.93
C GLN A 346 -11.07 27.49 -2.97
N PHE A 347 -9.74 27.57 -3.01
CA PHE A 347 -8.86 26.81 -2.13
C PHE A 347 -9.10 27.14 -0.65
N LYS A 348 -9.30 28.42 -0.31
CA LYS A 348 -9.64 28.89 1.04
C LYS A 348 -10.86 28.17 1.63
N LYS A 349 -11.81 27.76 0.80
CA LYS A 349 -13.06 27.11 1.22
C LYS A 349 -12.91 25.59 1.41
N GLN A 350 -11.72 25.03 1.16
CA GLN A 350 -11.49 23.61 1.35
C GLN A 350 -11.57 23.21 2.83
N ARG A 351 -11.99 21.97 3.07
CA ARG A 351 -11.94 21.37 4.41
C ARG A 351 -10.51 21.40 4.92
N TYR A 352 -10.39 21.60 6.23
CA TYR A 352 -9.12 21.58 6.97
C TYR A 352 -8.18 22.75 6.69
N ILE A 353 -8.68 23.80 6.05
CA ILE A 353 -8.07 25.12 5.99
C ILE A 353 -8.71 25.98 7.08
N TYR A 354 -7.89 26.65 7.88
CA TYR A 354 -8.35 27.53 8.97
C TYR A 354 -8.17 28.99 8.54
N VAL A 355 -9.12 29.55 7.80
CA VAL A 355 -9.08 30.93 7.27
C VAL A 355 -10.28 31.75 7.69
#